data_AF-A0A9Q1ILU8-F1
#
_entry.id   AF-A0A9Q1ILU8-F1
#
_cell.length_a   1.000
_cell.length_b   1.000
_cell.length_c   1.000
_cell.angle_alpha   90.00
_cell.angle_beta   90.00
_cell.angle_gamma   90.00
#
_symmetry.space_group_name_H-M   'P 1'
#
loop_
_entity.id
_entity.type
_entity.pdbx_description
1 polymer ?
#
loop_
_entity_poly.entity_id
_entity_poly.type
_entity_poly.pdbx_seq_one_letter_code
_entity_poly.pdbx_strand_id
1 'polypeptide(L)'
;MLAAVDCVRSSFQEKLNDQHYVTLFEKANAAVVKSTQQIQPIEVPNARHFSGEAVDYYRVEYFKVLDTVDTQFAERFDQESFKELQKLENMLLTGQVHDVVDQYPELKRGVLAVELPLFKSKYEFSCSKEAAEVLRELPVEGKFIRIHFATTGKLASADIETYLLEKSRVTFQLPDDRCYHIFYQMMTNHKPELIEMTLITTNPYDFPMISQGQITVASIDDKEELVATDVSDTQIHP
;
A
#
# COMPACT_ATOMS: atom_id res chain seq x y z
N MET A 1 -5.00 2.28 10.31
CA MET A 1 -5.29 3.17 11.46
C MET A 1 -6.47 4.08 11.14
N LEU A 2 -6.49 4.73 9.97
CA LEU A 2 -7.58 5.61 9.52
C LEU A 2 -8.95 4.96 9.46
N ALA A 3 -9.09 3.76 8.85
CA ALA A 3 -10.36 3.04 8.84
C ALA A 3 -10.91 2.75 10.26
N ALA A 4 -10.02 2.58 11.23
CA ALA A 4 -10.43 2.40 12.63
C ALA A 4 -10.86 3.72 13.27
N VAL A 5 -10.17 4.83 12.99
CA VAL A 5 -10.55 6.17 13.47
C VAL A 5 -11.89 6.62 12.87
N ASP A 6 -12.10 6.42 11.57
CA ASP A 6 -13.34 6.79 10.90
C ASP A 6 -14.52 5.92 11.34
N CYS A 7 -14.29 4.63 11.57
CA CYS A 7 -15.29 3.73 12.15
C CYS A 7 -15.72 4.20 13.56
N VAL A 8 -14.74 4.54 14.40
CA VAL A 8 -15.01 5.04 15.76
C VAL A 8 -15.75 6.38 15.71
N ARG A 9 -15.31 7.32 14.86
CA ARG A 9 -15.96 8.62 14.70
C ARG A 9 -17.40 8.48 14.19
N SER A 10 -17.63 7.65 13.19
CA SER A 10 -18.98 7.35 12.69
C SER A 10 -19.87 6.75 13.78
N SER A 11 -19.33 5.83 14.59
CA SER A 11 -20.07 5.26 15.72
C SER A 11 -20.43 6.29 16.79
N PHE A 12 -19.62 7.31 17.02
CA PHE A 12 -19.94 8.40 17.94
C PHE A 12 -20.95 9.39 17.32
N GLN A 13 -20.86 9.68 16.03
CA GLN A 13 -21.83 10.51 15.32
C GLN A 13 -23.23 9.89 15.31
N GLU A 14 -23.34 8.57 15.17
CA GLU A 14 -24.62 7.86 15.30
C GLU A 14 -25.25 8.00 16.70
N LYS A 15 -24.43 8.21 17.74
CA LYS A 15 -24.85 8.36 19.14
C LYS A 15 -25.20 9.80 19.51
N LEU A 16 -24.87 10.78 18.66
CA LEU A 16 -25.20 12.19 18.80
C LEU A 16 -26.67 12.46 18.40
N ASN A 17 -27.60 11.77 19.06
CA ASN A 17 -29.02 12.05 18.90
C ASN A 17 -29.79 11.81 20.20
N ASP A 18 -30.87 12.57 20.38
CA ASP A 18 -31.70 12.51 21.59
C ASP A 18 -32.39 11.16 21.77
N GLN A 19 -32.77 10.50 20.67
CA GLN A 19 -33.43 9.20 20.71
C GLN A 19 -32.53 8.12 21.33
N HIS A 20 -31.23 8.16 21.02
CA HIS A 20 -30.22 7.25 21.52
C HIS A 20 -29.97 7.48 23.01
N TYR A 21 -29.90 8.76 23.42
CA TYR A 21 -29.81 9.14 24.82
C TYR A 21 -31.00 8.61 25.63
N VAL A 22 -32.23 8.88 25.19
CA VAL A 22 -33.45 8.44 25.89
C VAL A 22 -33.49 6.92 26.01
N THR A 23 -33.18 6.21 24.91
CA THR A 23 -33.14 4.73 24.91
C THR A 23 -32.09 4.19 25.88
N LEU A 24 -30.91 4.82 25.94
CA LEU A 24 -29.84 4.43 26.86
C LEU A 24 -30.24 4.69 28.32
N PHE A 25 -30.86 5.83 28.61
CA PHE A 25 -31.31 6.21 29.94
C PHE A 25 -32.41 5.27 30.46
N GLU A 26 -33.40 4.94 29.63
CA GLU A 26 -34.45 3.97 29.97
C GLU A 26 -33.88 2.58 30.23
N LYS A 27 -32.93 2.14 29.38
CA LYS A 27 -32.26 0.84 29.55
C LYS A 27 -31.43 0.80 30.85
N ALA A 28 -30.75 1.88 31.19
CA ALA A 28 -29.99 2.00 32.43
C ALA A 28 -30.90 1.93 33.65
N ASN A 29 -32.01 2.68 33.66
CA ASN A 29 -33.01 2.62 34.72
C ASN A 29 -33.64 1.23 34.85
N ALA A 30 -34.00 0.59 33.73
CA ALA A 30 -34.55 -0.76 33.74
C ALA A 30 -33.55 -1.80 34.28
N ALA A 31 -32.25 -1.62 34.03
CA ALA A 31 -31.21 -2.48 34.58
C ALA A 31 -31.03 -2.30 36.09
N VAL A 32 -31.10 -1.05 36.58
CA VAL A 32 -31.09 -0.74 38.02
C VAL A 32 -32.28 -1.38 38.73
N VAL A 33 -33.48 -1.28 38.13
CA VAL A 33 -34.71 -1.88 38.69
C VAL A 33 -34.68 -3.42 38.68
N LYS A 34 -34.00 -4.04 37.70
CA LYS A 34 -33.87 -5.52 37.59
C LYS A 34 -32.71 -6.10 38.41
N SER A 35 -31.79 -5.27 38.88
CA SER A 35 -30.67 -5.68 39.72
C SER A 35 -31.16 -6.07 41.12
N THR A 36 -30.86 -7.29 41.56
CA THR A 36 -31.15 -7.78 42.93
C THR A 36 -30.29 -7.09 44.00
N GLN A 37 -29.28 -6.31 43.61
CA GLN A 37 -28.53 -5.43 44.51
C GLN A 37 -29.29 -4.11 44.66
N GLN A 38 -29.37 -3.59 45.90
CA GLN A 38 -30.02 -2.32 46.29
C GLN A 38 -29.36 -1.09 45.66
N ILE A 39 -29.33 -1.03 44.32
CA ILE A 39 -28.85 0.13 43.57
C ILE A 39 -30.03 1.09 43.51
N GLN A 40 -29.85 2.28 44.08
CA GLN A 40 -30.86 3.34 44.05
C GLN A 40 -31.12 3.79 42.60
N PRO A 41 -32.35 4.21 42.26
CA PRO A 41 -32.66 4.82 40.97
C PRO A 41 -31.75 6.02 40.66
N ILE A 42 -31.62 6.35 39.37
CA ILE A 42 -30.80 7.49 38.93
C ILE A 42 -31.45 8.79 39.41
N GLU A 43 -30.85 9.46 40.38
CA GLU A 43 -31.28 10.74 40.93
C GLU A 43 -30.32 11.87 40.55
N VAL A 44 -30.81 13.11 40.54
CA VAL A 44 -29.96 14.29 40.34
C VAL A 44 -28.94 14.36 41.49
N PRO A 45 -27.63 14.50 41.22
CA PRO A 45 -26.63 14.75 42.28
C PRO A 45 -26.98 16.00 43.09
N ASN A 46 -26.46 16.14 44.31
CA ASN A 46 -26.62 17.36 45.16
C ASN A 46 -25.99 18.61 44.51
N ALA A 47 -26.60 19.10 43.43
CA ALA A 47 -26.22 20.25 42.65
C ALA A 47 -27.04 21.43 43.17
N ARG A 48 -26.36 22.39 43.82
CA ARG A 48 -27.00 23.55 44.49
C ARG A 48 -27.84 24.46 43.58
N HIS A 49 -27.92 24.20 42.26
CA HIS A 49 -28.49 25.10 41.26
C HIS A 49 -29.29 24.40 40.13
N PHE A 50 -29.67 23.12 40.26
CA PHE A 50 -30.47 22.44 39.24
C PHE A 50 -31.89 22.14 39.75
N SER A 51 -32.91 22.53 38.99
CA SER A 51 -34.33 22.37 39.35
C SER A 51 -35.14 21.51 38.37
N GLY A 52 -34.46 20.71 37.53
CA GLY A 52 -35.09 19.85 36.51
C GLY A 52 -35.13 18.37 36.89
N GLU A 53 -35.58 17.53 35.96
CA GLU A 53 -35.59 16.07 36.14
C GLU A 53 -34.19 15.46 35.95
N ALA A 54 -33.96 14.27 36.52
CA ALA A 54 -32.70 13.54 36.35
C ALA A 54 -32.39 13.28 34.85
N VAL A 55 -33.42 13.03 34.04
CA VAL A 55 -33.30 12.86 32.59
C VAL A 55 -32.65 14.09 31.94
N ASP A 56 -33.01 15.30 32.36
CA ASP A 56 -32.46 16.52 31.77
C ASP A 56 -31.03 16.78 32.25
N TYR A 57 -30.74 16.48 33.52
CA TYR A 57 -29.39 16.63 34.08
C TYR A 57 -28.38 15.73 33.35
N TYR A 58 -28.70 14.43 33.23
CA TYR A 58 -27.81 13.48 32.60
C TYR A 58 -27.75 13.62 31.08
N ARG A 59 -28.75 14.27 30.45
CA ARG A 59 -28.71 14.61 29.02
C ARG A 59 -27.56 15.55 28.73
N VAL A 60 -27.41 16.60 29.54
CA VAL A 60 -26.32 17.58 29.38
C VAL A 60 -24.96 16.91 29.59
N GLU A 61 -24.81 16.08 30.62
CA GLU A 61 -23.57 15.37 30.87
C GLU A 61 -23.25 14.32 29.79
N TYR A 62 -24.26 13.65 29.23
CA TYR A 62 -24.08 12.72 28.12
C TYR A 62 -23.46 13.39 26.90
N PHE A 63 -24.03 14.52 26.45
CA PHE A 63 -23.48 15.27 25.31
C PHE A 63 -22.11 15.85 25.62
N LYS A 64 -21.89 16.34 26.84
CA LYS A 64 -20.59 16.85 27.27
C LYS A 64 -19.49 15.77 27.23
N VAL A 65 -19.80 14.53 27.60
CA VAL A 65 -18.85 13.41 27.48
C VAL A 65 -18.55 13.11 26.02
N LEU A 66 -19.57 13.07 25.16
CA LEU A 66 -19.38 12.86 23.72
C LEU A 66 -18.52 13.95 23.07
N ASP A 67 -18.81 15.22 23.37
CA ASP A 67 -18.03 16.37 22.88
C ASP A 67 -16.57 16.32 23.38
N THR A 68 -16.37 15.92 24.64
CA THR A 68 -15.02 15.77 25.20
C THR A 68 -14.25 14.67 24.48
N VAL A 69 -14.90 13.54 24.18
CA VAL A 69 -14.29 12.43 23.43
C VAL A 69 -13.96 12.86 22.01
N ASP A 70 -14.88 13.55 21.32
CA ASP A 70 -14.64 14.04 19.96
C ASP A 70 -13.50 15.05 19.92
N THR A 71 -13.46 15.99 20.89
CA THR A 71 -12.36 16.95 21.03
C THR A 71 -11.02 16.25 21.26
N GLN A 72 -10.95 15.28 22.17
CA GLN A 72 -9.72 14.53 22.43
C GLN A 72 -9.28 13.67 21.22
N PHE A 73 -10.24 13.13 20.47
CA PHE A 73 -9.96 12.42 19.23
C PHE A 73 -9.43 13.36 18.15
N ALA A 74 -10.03 14.56 18.00
CA ALA A 74 -9.58 15.58 17.07
C ALA A 74 -8.16 16.07 17.42
N GLU A 75 -7.89 16.41 18.69
CA GLU A 75 -6.56 16.84 19.13
C GLU A 75 -5.47 15.79 18.89
N ARG A 76 -5.83 14.50 19.00
CA ARG A 76 -4.89 13.40 18.89
C ARG A 76 -4.66 12.93 17.46
N PHE A 77 -5.70 12.95 16.61
CA PHE A 77 -5.65 12.35 15.28
C PHE A 77 -5.79 13.35 14.13
N ASP A 78 -6.14 14.62 14.39
CA ASP A 78 -6.27 15.66 13.36
C ASP A 78 -5.04 16.59 13.29
N GLN A 79 -3.88 16.12 13.75
CA GLN A 79 -2.62 16.86 13.68
C GLN A 79 -2.16 17.01 12.22
N GLU A 80 -1.50 18.12 11.88
CA GLU A 80 -1.01 18.38 10.52
C GLU A 80 -0.11 17.27 9.99
N SER A 81 0.75 16.70 10.83
CA SER A 81 1.62 15.57 10.49
C SER A 81 0.85 14.32 10.05
N PHE A 82 -0.31 14.04 10.65
CA PHE A 82 -1.17 12.94 10.23
C PHE A 82 -1.87 13.23 8.90
N LYS A 83 -2.18 14.50 8.60
CA LYS A 83 -2.74 14.91 7.31
C LYS A 83 -1.74 14.74 6.17
N GLU A 84 -0.46 14.99 6.41
CA GLU A 84 0.61 14.71 5.44
C GLU A 84 0.77 13.22 5.18
N LEU A 85 0.81 12.40 6.23
CA LEU A 85 0.82 10.94 6.10
C LEU A 85 -0.41 10.40 5.36
N GLN A 86 -1.59 10.99 5.60
CA GLN A 86 -2.81 10.62 4.90
C GLN A 86 -2.72 10.93 3.40
N LYS A 87 -2.13 12.06 3.02
CA LYS A 87 -1.87 12.38 1.61
C LYS A 87 -0.93 11.37 0.99
N LEU A 88 0.16 11.00 1.66
CA LEU A 88 1.12 9.99 1.18
C LEU A 88 0.48 8.60 1.05
N GLU A 89 -0.36 8.19 2.01
CA GLU A 89 -1.12 6.95 1.92
C GLU A 89 -2.10 6.95 0.75
N ASN A 90 -2.83 8.05 0.55
CA ASN A 90 -3.72 8.21 -0.59
C ASN A 90 -2.97 8.16 -1.92
N MET A 91 -1.75 8.73 -2.00
CA MET A 91 -0.92 8.61 -3.20
C MET A 91 -0.61 7.15 -3.54
N LEU A 92 -0.22 6.36 -2.54
CA LEU A 92 0.07 4.94 -2.72
C LEU A 92 -1.17 4.15 -3.16
N LEU A 93 -2.33 4.43 -2.56
CA LEU A 93 -3.57 3.71 -2.82
C LEU A 93 -4.24 4.09 -4.15
N THR A 94 -4.10 5.34 -4.58
CA THR A 94 -4.74 5.84 -5.81
C THR A 94 -3.82 5.84 -7.02
N GLY A 95 -2.51 5.78 -6.80
CA GLY A 95 -1.51 5.96 -7.85
C GLY A 95 -1.31 7.43 -8.26
N GLN A 96 -2.01 8.40 -7.66
CA GLN A 96 -1.95 9.81 -8.04
C GLN A 96 -0.92 10.56 -7.19
N VAL A 97 -0.14 11.43 -7.83
CA VAL A 97 0.88 12.23 -7.14
C VAL A 97 0.28 13.53 -6.60
N HIS A 98 0.52 13.81 -5.32
CA HIS A 98 0.09 15.04 -4.65
C HIS A 98 1.27 15.96 -4.29
N ASP A 99 0.98 17.21 -3.95
CA ASP A 99 1.99 18.24 -3.67
C ASP A 99 2.80 18.01 -2.39
N VAL A 100 2.34 17.11 -1.54
CA VAL A 100 3.07 16.68 -0.34
C VAL A 100 4.47 16.14 -0.67
N VAL A 101 4.67 15.59 -1.88
CA VAL A 101 5.97 15.08 -2.34
C VAL A 101 7.05 16.15 -2.37
N ASP A 102 6.70 17.41 -2.66
CA ASP A 102 7.68 18.48 -2.82
C ASP A 102 8.34 18.89 -1.49
N GLN A 103 7.73 18.49 -0.36
CA GLN A 103 8.30 18.68 0.98
C GLN A 103 9.43 17.67 1.28
N TYR A 104 9.50 16.56 0.54
CA TYR A 104 10.42 15.45 0.78
C TYR A 104 11.38 15.31 -0.40
N PRO A 105 12.60 15.87 -0.33
CA PRO A 105 13.55 15.85 -1.45
C PRO A 105 13.99 14.44 -1.88
N GLU A 106 13.85 13.45 -1.00
CA GLU A 106 14.06 12.03 -1.30
C GLU A 106 12.97 11.44 -2.23
N LEU A 107 11.78 12.03 -2.27
CA LEU A 107 10.67 11.60 -3.11
C LEU A 107 10.71 12.35 -4.45
N LYS A 108 11.16 11.65 -5.50
CA LYS A 108 11.26 12.24 -6.84
C LYS A 108 9.88 12.27 -7.53
N ARG A 109 9.22 13.43 -7.53
CA ARG A 109 7.90 13.64 -8.17
C ARG A 109 7.79 13.05 -9.59
N GLY A 110 8.78 13.31 -10.45
CA GLY A 110 8.77 12.83 -11.84
C GLY A 110 8.81 11.32 -11.97
N VAL A 111 9.48 10.64 -11.05
CA VAL A 111 9.58 9.17 -11.01
C VAL A 111 8.28 8.58 -10.45
N LEU A 112 7.81 9.12 -9.33
CA LEU A 112 6.57 8.68 -8.68
C LEU A 112 5.31 8.85 -9.55
N ALA A 113 5.30 9.85 -10.44
CA ALA A 113 4.19 10.08 -11.37
C ALA A 113 3.99 8.93 -12.37
N VAL A 114 5.01 8.10 -12.59
CA VAL A 114 4.97 6.94 -13.46
C VAL A 114 4.89 5.65 -12.65
N GLU A 115 5.70 5.54 -11.60
CA GLU A 115 5.79 4.33 -10.78
C GLU A 115 4.52 4.03 -9.98
N LEU A 116 3.87 5.05 -9.39
CA LEU A 116 2.68 4.83 -8.56
C LEU A 116 1.47 4.31 -9.36
N PRO A 117 1.12 4.86 -10.55
CA PRO A 117 0.08 4.28 -11.40
C PRO A 117 0.41 2.86 -11.87
N LEU A 118 1.66 2.60 -12.26
CA LEU A 118 2.11 1.27 -12.68
C LEU A 118 2.00 0.26 -11.54
N PHE A 119 2.47 0.63 -10.34
CA PHE A 119 2.37 -0.19 -9.15
C PHE A 119 0.90 -0.49 -8.81
N LYS A 120 0.03 0.52 -8.87
CA LYS A 120 -1.40 0.34 -8.60
C LYS A 120 -2.12 -0.50 -9.66
N SER A 121 -1.71 -0.40 -10.92
CA SER A 121 -2.28 -1.20 -12.02
C SER A 121 -1.81 -2.66 -11.98
N LYS A 122 -0.60 -2.91 -11.46
CA LYS A 122 0.01 -4.24 -11.44
C LYS A 122 -0.39 -5.06 -10.22
N TYR A 123 -0.67 -4.40 -9.09
CA TYR A 123 -0.95 -5.08 -7.82
C TYR A 123 -2.30 -4.65 -7.24
N GLU A 124 -3.13 -5.62 -6.89
CA GLU A 124 -4.41 -5.38 -6.22
C GLU A 124 -4.19 -5.29 -4.70
N PHE A 125 -4.50 -4.12 -4.14
CA PHE A 125 -4.49 -3.87 -2.70
C PHE A 125 -5.51 -2.77 -2.36
N SER A 126 -6.16 -2.93 -1.21
CA SER A 126 -7.19 -2.05 -0.69
C SER A 126 -6.71 -1.17 0.46
N CYS A 127 -5.58 -1.54 1.08
CA CYS A 127 -5.01 -0.80 2.20
C CYS A 127 -3.47 -0.76 2.16
N SER A 128 -2.89 0.19 2.90
CA SER A 128 -1.44 0.39 2.99
C SER A 128 -0.69 -0.81 3.55
N LYS A 129 -1.34 -1.64 4.37
CA LYS A 129 -0.74 -2.89 4.88
C LYS A 129 -0.50 -3.90 3.76
N GLU A 130 -1.51 -4.14 2.93
CA GLU A 130 -1.41 -5.05 1.77
C GLU A 130 -0.37 -4.50 0.77
N ALA A 131 -0.38 -3.20 0.51
CA ALA A 131 0.63 -2.56 -0.33
C ALA A 131 2.06 -2.77 0.22
N ALA A 132 2.24 -2.68 1.53
CA ALA A 132 3.53 -2.92 2.18
C ALA A 132 3.97 -4.40 2.11
N GLU A 133 3.04 -5.35 2.14
CA GLU A 133 3.32 -6.77 1.94
C GLU A 133 3.79 -7.03 0.50
N VAL A 134 3.10 -6.46 -0.49
CA VAL A 134 3.54 -6.50 -1.90
C VAL A 134 4.94 -5.91 -2.07
N LEU A 135 5.19 -4.73 -1.49
CA LEU A 135 6.50 -4.07 -1.58
C LEU A 135 7.64 -4.90 -0.96
N ARG A 136 7.35 -5.71 0.06
CA ARG A 136 8.35 -6.61 0.68
C ARG A 136 8.66 -7.84 -0.16
N GLU A 137 7.67 -8.31 -0.91
CA GLU A 137 7.79 -9.47 -1.81
C GLU A 137 8.40 -9.08 -3.17
N LEU A 138 8.53 -7.79 -3.48
CA LEU A 138 9.16 -7.35 -4.71
C LEU A 138 10.63 -7.81 -4.74
N PRO A 139 11.08 -8.50 -5.81
CA PRO A 139 12.47 -8.86 -5.97
C PRO A 139 13.29 -7.57 -6.11
N VAL A 140 14.04 -7.24 -5.07
CA VAL A 140 14.91 -6.06 -5.07
C VAL A 140 16.21 -6.41 -5.78
N GLU A 141 16.23 -6.26 -7.11
CA GLU A 141 17.52 -6.13 -7.80
C GLU A 141 18.15 -4.81 -7.39
N GLY A 142 19.17 -4.86 -6.53
CA GLY A 142 19.92 -3.66 -6.17
C GLY A 142 20.72 -3.20 -7.38
N LYS A 143 20.54 -1.96 -7.85
CA LYS A 143 21.39 -1.36 -8.88
C LYS A 143 21.96 -0.06 -8.33
N PHE A 144 23.27 0.03 -8.24
CA PHE A 144 23.99 1.24 -7.85
C PHE A 144 24.57 1.88 -9.11
N ILE A 145 24.04 3.05 -9.48
CA ILE A 145 24.45 3.79 -10.67
C ILE A 145 25.30 4.98 -10.23
N ARG A 146 26.57 5.00 -10.63
CA ARG A 146 27.47 6.14 -10.47
C ARG A 146 27.48 6.96 -11.75
N ILE A 147 27.29 8.26 -11.63
CA ILE A 147 27.39 9.20 -12.75
C ILE A 147 28.59 10.11 -12.50
N HIS A 148 29.57 10.08 -13.39
CA HIS A 148 30.80 10.85 -13.31
C HIS A 148 30.66 12.17 -14.09
N PHE A 149 30.98 13.28 -13.42
CA PHE A 149 31.03 14.61 -14.02
C PHE A 149 32.49 15.07 -14.13
N ALA A 150 32.82 15.70 -15.26
CA ALA A 150 34.10 16.40 -15.42
C ALA A 150 34.17 17.62 -14.50
N THR A 151 35.37 18.16 -14.27
CA THR A 151 35.59 19.39 -13.50
C THR A 151 34.84 20.61 -14.06
N THR A 152 34.42 20.55 -15.32
CA THR A 152 33.58 21.57 -15.97
C THR A 152 32.07 21.36 -15.77
N GLY A 153 31.64 20.35 -14.98
CA GLY A 153 30.24 19.99 -14.74
C GLY A 153 29.54 19.25 -15.89
N LYS A 154 30.28 18.87 -16.95
CA LYS A 154 29.74 18.09 -18.07
C LYS A 154 29.75 16.59 -17.72
N LEU A 155 28.76 15.85 -18.22
CA LEU A 155 28.69 14.40 -18.10
C LEU A 155 29.93 13.77 -18.74
N ALA A 156 30.64 12.92 -18.01
CA ALA A 156 31.87 12.26 -18.46
C ALA A 156 31.65 10.76 -18.69
N SER A 157 31.12 10.04 -17.68
CA SER A 157 30.84 8.61 -17.77
C SER A 157 29.75 8.20 -16.77
N ALA A 158 29.28 6.96 -16.86
CA ALA A 158 28.44 6.34 -15.86
C ALA A 158 28.80 4.86 -15.71
N ASP A 159 28.75 4.36 -14.47
CA ASP A 159 29.00 2.96 -14.12
C ASP A 159 27.79 2.39 -13.38
N ILE A 160 27.45 1.14 -13.66
CA ILE A 160 26.34 0.43 -13.02
C ILE A 160 26.90 -0.79 -12.29
N GLU A 161 26.67 -0.88 -10.99
CA GLU A 161 26.94 -2.07 -10.17
C GLU A 161 25.62 -2.74 -9.78
N THR A 162 25.44 -4.00 -10.19
CA THR A 162 24.27 -4.79 -9.84
C THR A 162 24.55 -5.69 -8.64
N TYR A 163 23.67 -5.64 -7.66
CA TYR A 163 23.73 -6.38 -6.40
C TYR A 163 22.54 -7.34 -6.32
N LEU A 164 22.78 -8.51 -5.70
CA LEU A 164 21.75 -9.48 -5.33
C LEU A 164 20.95 -10.04 -6.52
N LEU A 165 21.62 -10.45 -7.60
CA LEU A 165 20.99 -11.25 -8.64
C LEU A 165 20.39 -12.54 -8.02
N GLU A 166 19.13 -12.83 -8.33
CA GLU A 166 18.42 -14.01 -7.85
C GLU A 166 18.92 -15.30 -8.53
N LYS A 167 20.12 -15.76 -8.14
CA LYS A 167 20.79 -16.93 -8.74
C LYS A 167 19.93 -18.21 -8.69
N SER A 168 19.08 -18.35 -7.65
CA SER A 168 18.17 -19.49 -7.51
C SER A 168 17.21 -19.62 -8.68
N ARG A 169 16.78 -18.51 -9.28
CA ARG A 169 15.81 -18.48 -10.39
C ARG A 169 16.31 -19.21 -11.64
N VAL A 170 17.62 -19.32 -11.83
CA VAL A 170 18.22 -20.06 -12.95
C VAL A 170 18.06 -21.58 -12.77
N THR A 171 18.07 -22.05 -11.53
CA THR A 171 18.05 -23.49 -11.20
C THR A 171 16.70 -24.00 -10.74
N PHE A 172 15.82 -23.10 -10.30
CA PHE A 172 14.55 -23.42 -9.67
C PHE A 172 13.49 -22.36 -9.98
N GLN A 173 12.26 -22.79 -10.23
CA GLN A 173 11.10 -21.91 -10.38
C GLN A 173 9.93 -22.43 -9.55
N LEU A 174 9.17 -21.53 -8.94
CA LEU A 174 7.87 -21.87 -8.36
C LEU A 174 6.85 -22.14 -9.50
N PRO A 175 5.74 -22.87 -9.22
CA PRO A 175 4.77 -23.26 -10.25
C PRO A 175 4.16 -22.09 -11.04
N ASP A 176 3.97 -20.94 -10.39
CA ASP A 176 3.40 -19.73 -11.00
C ASP A 176 4.47 -18.75 -11.50
N ASP A 177 5.75 -19.08 -11.30
CA ASP A 177 6.88 -18.26 -11.72
C ASP A 177 7.48 -18.72 -13.04
N ARG A 178 8.17 -17.80 -13.70
CA ARG A 178 8.94 -18.05 -14.93
C ARG A 178 10.43 -17.79 -14.67
N CYS A 179 11.29 -18.49 -15.42
CA CYS A 179 12.73 -18.20 -15.42
C CYS A 179 13.00 -16.87 -16.17
N TYR A 180 14.27 -16.46 -16.30
CA TYR A 180 14.64 -15.25 -17.03
C TYR A 180 14.17 -15.29 -18.49
N HIS A 181 13.68 -14.15 -18.98
CA HIS A 181 13.05 -14.03 -20.30
C HIS A 181 13.94 -14.47 -21.47
N ILE A 182 15.25 -14.23 -21.37
CA ILE A 182 16.20 -14.53 -22.44
C ILE A 182 16.15 -15.99 -22.92
N PHE A 183 15.91 -16.95 -22.02
CA PHE A 183 15.81 -18.36 -22.39
C PHE A 183 14.67 -18.63 -23.36
N TYR A 184 13.51 -18.02 -23.12
CA TYR A 184 12.32 -18.23 -23.93
C TYR A 184 12.36 -17.38 -25.21
N GLN A 185 12.90 -16.16 -25.14
CA GLN A 185 13.17 -15.31 -26.29
C GLN A 185 14.03 -16.05 -27.34
N MET A 186 15.14 -16.67 -26.92
CA MET A 186 16.02 -17.46 -27.79
C MET A 186 15.33 -18.69 -28.39
N MET A 187 14.40 -19.32 -27.66
CA MET A 187 13.69 -20.53 -28.09
C MET A 187 12.52 -20.25 -29.04
N THR A 188 12.17 -18.98 -29.28
CA THR A 188 11.07 -18.62 -30.20
C THR A 188 11.32 -18.96 -31.67
N ASN A 189 12.58 -19.25 -32.03
CA ASN A 189 13.05 -19.42 -33.41
C ASN A 189 12.80 -18.19 -34.29
N HIS A 190 12.65 -17.01 -33.70
CA HIS A 190 12.54 -15.77 -34.47
C HIS A 190 13.86 -15.42 -35.17
N LYS A 191 14.99 -15.82 -34.56
CA LYS A 191 16.35 -15.79 -35.10
C LYS A 191 16.94 -17.21 -35.14
N PRO A 192 16.72 -17.97 -36.23
CA PRO A 192 17.14 -19.37 -36.31
C PRO A 192 18.64 -19.59 -36.11
N GLU A 193 19.45 -18.59 -36.48
CA GLU A 193 20.90 -18.60 -36.28
C GLU A 193 21.30 -18.75 -34.80
N LEU A 194 20.48 -18.25 -33.86
CA LEU A 194 20.73 -18.42 -32.43
C LEU A 194 20.59 -19.87 -32.01
N ILE A 195 19.56 -20.56 -32.53
CA ILE A 195 19.31 -21.97 -32.22
C ILE A 195 20.45 -22.84 -32.73
N GLU A 196 20.91 -22.57 -33.96
CA GLU A 196 22.04 -23.28 -34.56
C GLU A 196 23.35 -23.01 -33.80
N MET A 197 23.60 -21.75 -33.41
CA MET A 197 24.80 -21.36 -32.67
C MET A 197 24.85 -21.95 -31.26
N THR A 198 23.73 -21.96 -30.55
CA THR A 198 23.67 -22.43 -29.15
C THR A 198 23.28 -23.88 -29.00
N LEU A 199 22.99 -24.58 -30.11
CA LEU A 199 22.62 -25.99 -30.15
C LEU A 199 21.43 -26.34 -29.24
N ILE A 200 20.46 -25.42 -29.15
CA ILE A 200 19.24 -25.62 -28.36
C ILE A 200 18.10 -26.11 -29.25
N THR A 201 17.00 -26.53 -28.63
CA THR A 201 15.73 -26.78 -29.32
C THR A 201 14.77 -25.63 -29.09
N THR A 202 13.65 -25.62 -29.81
CA THR A 202 12.57 -24.64 -29.62
C THR A 202 11.58 -25.06 -28.52
N ASN A 203 11.78 -26.20 -27.87
CA ASN A 203 10.88 -26.73 -26.86
C ASN A 203 11.46 -26.49 -25.46
N PRO A 204 10.91 -25.56 -24.66
CA PRO A 204 11.43 -25.26 -23.33
C PRO A 204 11.44 -26.46 -22.38
N TYR A 205 10.54 -27.44 -22.58
CA TYR A 205 10.46 -28.65 -21.76
C TYR A 205 11.66 -29.60 -21.97
N ASP A 206 12.49 -29.40 -23.00
CA ASP A 206 13.73 -30.15 -23.17
C ASP A 206 14.80 -29.72 -22.14
N PHE A 207 14.56 -28.62 -21.41
CA PHE A 207 15.48 -28.00 -20.46
C PHE A 207 14.85 -27.87 -19.07
N PRO A 208 15.01 -28.86 -18.17
CA PRO A 208 14.39 -28.87 -16.84
C PRO A 208 14.73 -27.67 -15.95
N MET A 209 15.83 -26.97 -16.22
CA MET A 209 16.23 -25.78 -15.45
C MET A 209 15.37 -24.56 -15.73
N ILE A 210 14.59 -24.53 -16.82
CA ILE A 210 13.77 -23.38 -17.21
C ILE A 210 12.29 -23.74 -17.36
N SER A 211 11.91 -24.99 -17.04
CA SER A 211 10.58 -25.53 -17.32
C SER A 211 9.86 -26.07 -16.08
N GLN A 212 10.24 -25.62 -14.88
CA GLN A 212 9.61 -26.06 -13.62
C GLN A 212 8.33 -25.28 -13.31
N GLY A 213 8.23 -24.05 -13.80
CA GLY A 213 7.07 -23.19 -13.67
C GLY A 213 6.44 -22.82 -15.03
N GLN A 214 5.98 -21.59 -15.15
CA GLN A 214 5.31 -21.07 -16.34
C GLN A 214 6.28 -20.91 -17.52
N ILE A 215 5.82 -21.26 -18.72
CA ILE A 215 6.60 -21.14 -19.95
C ILE A 215 6.18 -19.93 -20.79
N THR A 216 4.91 -19.57 -20.77
CA THR A 216 4.33 -18.48 -21.58
C THR A 216 3.54 -17.54 -20.69
N VAL A 217 3.57 -16.23 -20.99
CA VAL A 217 2.83 -15.20 -20.26
C VAL A 217 1.98 -14.44 -21.27
N ALA A 218 0.67 -14.33 -21.03
CA ALA A 218 -0.28 -13.80 -22.01
C ALA A 218 -0.02 -12.35 -22.44
N SER A 219 0.64 -11.56 -21.60
CA SER A 219 0.97 -10.16 -21.86
C SER A 219 2.32 -9.93 -22.54
N ILE A 220 3.08 -10.99 -22.84
CA ILE A 220 4.47 -10.89 -23.34
C ILE A 220 4.58 -11.63 -24.67
N ASP A 221 5.05 -10.94 -25.71
CA ASP A 221 5.50 -11.57 -26.95
C ASP A 221 7.02 -11.73 -26.94
N ASP A 222 7.49 -12.93 -26.61
CA ASP A 222 8.92 -13.23 -26.54
C ASP A 222 9.66 -13.04 -27.88
N LYS A 223 8.95 -12.98 -29.02
CA LYS A 223 9.56 -12.70 -30.34
C LYS A 223 9.89 -11.23 -30.50
N GLU A 224 8.93 -10.36 -30.20
CA GLU A 224 9.13 -8.91 -30.25
C GLU A 224 10.20 -8.48 -29.24
N GLU A 225 10.16 -9.06 -28.04
CA GLU A 225 11.16 -8.80 -27.00
C GLU A 225 12.57 -9.27 -27.40
N LEU A 226 12.72 -10.39 -28.14
CA LEU A 226 14.04 -10.80 -28.66
C LEU A 226 14.65 -9.75 -29.59
N VAL A 227 13.82 -9.11 -30.43
CA VAL A 227 14.29 -8.03 -31.32
C VAL A 227 14.73 -6.82 -30.51
N ALA A 228 13.96 -6.45 -29.49
CA ALA A 228 14.31 -5.33 -28.61
C ALA A 228 15.64 -5.59 -27.87
N THR A 229 15.82 -6.80 -27.31
CA THR A 229 17.07 -7.21 -26.65
C THR A 229 18.27 -7.10 -27.59
N ASP A 230 18.18 -7.67 -28.79
CA ASP A 230 19.27 -7.67 -29.77
C ASP A 230 19.67 -6.27 -30.25
N VAL A 231 18.67 -5.40 -30.48
CA VAL A 231 18.91 -4.00 -30.85
C VAL A 231 19.62 -3.26 -29.72
N SER A 232 19.23 -3.50 -28.47
CA SER A 232 19.86 -2.85 -27.32
C SER A 232 21.33 -3.24 -27.15
N ASP A 233 21.68 -4.52 -27.32
CA ASP A 233 23.07 -4.98 -27.26
C ASP A 233 23.93 -4.38 -28.38
N THR A 234 23.38 -4.27 -29.60
CA THR A 234 24.07 -3.65 -30.75
C THR A 234 24.36 -2.16 -30.51
N GLN A 235 23.51 -1.46 -29.76
CA GLN A 235 23.73 -0.05 -29.43
C GLN A 235 24.79 0.15 -28.33
N ILE A 236 24.98 -0.84 -27.46
CA ILE A 236 25.96 -0.80 -26.37
C ILE A 236 27.37 -1.17 -26.87
N HIS A 237 27.45 -2.05 -27.88
CA HIS A 237 28.69 -2.47 -28.51
C HIS A 237 28.67 -2.15 -30.03
N PRO A 238 28.92 -0.88 -30.43
CA PRO A 238 29.01 -0.49 -31.83
C PRO A 238 30.25 -1.04 -32.54
#